data_AF-A0A1H4EG46-F1
#
_entry.id   AF-A0A1H4EG46-F1
#
_cell.length_a   1.000
_cell.length_b   1.000
_cell.length_c   1.000
_cell.angle_alpha   90.00
_cell.angle_beta   90.00
_cell.angle_gamma   90.00
#
_symmetry.space_group_name_H-M   'P 1'
#
loop_
_entity.id
_entity.type
_entity.pdbx_description
1 polymer ?
#
loop_
_entity_poly.entity_id
_entity_poly.type
_entity_poly.pdbx_seq_one_letter_code
_entity_poly.pdbx_strand_id
1 'polypeptide(L)'
;MTTRDIQAHLEEMYGVDISPTLVSQVTKAVQEEIIFWQNRPLDEVWPIVYLDAIRVKVRQDNRVINKAVYLAVGVNMDGLKEVLGIWTAETEGAKFWLQVVTELKNRGVKDIFVACVDGL
;
A
#
# COMPACT_ATOMS: atom_id res chain seq x y z
N MET A 1 -2.74 10.25 13.56
CA MET A 1 -3.90 11.09 13.90
C MET A 1 -5.16 10.34 13.53
N THR A 2 -6.10 10.22 14.45
CA THR A 2 -7.47 9.75 14.19
C THR A 2 -8.29 10.86 13.51
N THR A 3 -9.46 10.53 12.97
CA THR A 3 -10.37 11.54 12.40
C THR A 3 -10.85 12.56 13.44
N ARG A 4 -10.91 12.19 14.72
CA ARG A 4 -11.20 13.10 15.83
C ARG A 4 -10.01 13.98 16.19
N ASP A 5 -8.79 13.46 16.10
CA ASP A 5 -7.58 14.26 16.29
C ASP A 5 -7.49 15.35 15.22
N ILE A 6 -7.87 15.04 13.97
CA ILE A 6 -7.90 16.01 12.86
C ILE A 6 -8.96 17.09 13.11
N GLN A 7 -10.17 16.72 13.54
CA GLN A 7 -11.19 17.70 13.93
C GLN A 7 -10.67 18.63 15.02
N ALA A 8 -10.15 18.07 16.12
CA ALA A 8 -9.65 18.87 17.25
C ALA A 8 -8.54 19.83 16.82
N HIS A 9 -7.62 19.37 15.97
CA HIS A 9 -6.52 20.18 15.47
C HIS A 9 -6.99 21.34 14.57
N LEU A 10 -8.00 21.12 13.73
CA LEU A 10 -8.53 22.17 12.85
C LEU A 10 -9.33 23.22 13.63
N GLU A 11 -10.06 22.80 14.67
CA GLU A 11 -10.71 23.73 15.59
C GLU A 11 -9.68 24.58 16.34
N GLU A 12 -8.63 23.96 16.88
CA GLU A 12 -7.58 24.65 17.64
C GLU A 12 -6.79 25.67 16.78
N MET A 13 -6.38 25.26 15.57
CA MET A 13 -5.51 26.08 14.72
C MET A 13 -6.28 27.12 13.90
N TYR A 14 -7.50 26.81 13.48
CA TYR A 14 -8.24 27.59 12.48
C TYR A 14 -9.65 28.00 12.92
N GLY A 15 -10.14 27.53 14.08
CA GLY A 15 -11.51 27.80 14.55
C GLY A 15 -12.60 27.21 13.66
N VAL A 16 -12.27 26.11 12.96
CA VAL A 16 -13.19 25.46 12.02
C VAL A 16 -13.67 24.13 12.59
N ASP A 17 -14.96 24.06 12.91
CA ASP A 17 -15.60 22.81 13.33
C ASP A 17 -15.95 21.95 12.12
N ILE A 18 -15.29 20.80 11.99
CA ILE A 18 -15.62 19.78 11.02
C ILE A 18 -15.92 18.44 11.67
N SER A 19 -16.91 17.71 11.14
CA SER A 19 -17.20 16.37 11.66
C SER A 19 -16.11 15.34 11.26
N PRO A 20 -15.84 14.31 12.08
CA PRO A 20 -14.96 13.18 11.71
C PRO A 20 -15.44 12.44 10.45
N THR A 21 -16.74 12.50 10.16
CA THR A 21 -17.35 11.99 8.94
C THR A 21 -16.89 12.78 7.72
N LEU A 22 -16.85 14.12 7.82
CA LEU A 22 -16.35 14.98 6.74
C LEU A 22 -14.88 14.71 6.46
N VAL A 23 -14.04 14.57 7.49
CA VAL A 23 -12.64 14.13 7.32
C VAL A 23 -12.56 12.83 6.52
N SER A 24 -13.40 11.85 6.87
CA SER A 24 -13.43 10.56 6.18
C SER A 24 -13.90 10.69 4.73
N GLN A 25 -14.82 11.61 4.42
CA GLN A 25 -15.28 11.88 3.06
C GLN A 25 -14.19 12.56 2.23
N VAL A 26 -13.48 13.54 2.80
CA VAL A 26 -12.35 14.20 2.14
C VAL A 26 -11.25 13.19 1.81
N THR A 27 -10.93 12.27 2.73
CA THR A 27 -9.94 11.21 2.44
C THR A 27 -10.38 10.24 1.33
N LYS A 28 -11.67 10.19 0.98
CA LYS A 28 -12.13 9.41 -0.18
C LYS A 28 -11.86 10.12 -1.50
N ALA A 29 -11.64 11.44 -1.50
CA ALA A 29 -11.36 12.19 -2.71
C ALA A 29 -10.07 11.72 -3.42
N VAL A 30 -9.11 11.19 -2.67
CA VAL A 30 -7.85 10.66 -3.23
C VAL A 30 -7.95 9.19 -3.67
N GLN A 31 -9.13 8.57 -3.65
CA GLN A 31 -9.26 7.16 -4.06
C GLN A 31 -8.84 6.92 -5.51
N GLU A 32 -9.18 7.84 -6.41
CA GLU A 32 -8.80 7.74 -7.82
C GLU A 32 -7.27 7.82 -7.99
N GLU A 33 -6.61 8.70 -7.24
CA GLU A 33 -5.16 8.84 -7.23
C GLU A 33 -4.47 7.57 -6.70
N ILE A 34 -5.04 6.93 -5.68
CA ILE A 34 -4.54 5.64 -5.17
C ILE A 34 -4.62 4.57 -6.27
N ILE A 35 -5.76 4.47 -6.97
CA ILE A 35 -5.94 3.49 -8.05
C ILE A 35 -4.95 3.78 -9.19
N PHE A 36 -4.77 5.04 -9.56
CA PHE A 36 -3.79 5.43 -10.56
C PHE A 36 -2.37 5.05 -10.13
N TRP A 37 -1.98 5.36 -8.89
CA TRP A 37 -0.66 5.02 -8.35
C TRP A 37 -0.43 3.51 -8.29
N GLN A 38 -1.46 2.72 -7.95
CA GLN A 38 -1.40 1.25 -7.91
C GLN A 38 -1.23 0.65 -9.31
N ASN A 39 -1.75 1.29 -10.36
CA ASN A 39 -1.66 0.82 -11.74
C ASN A 39 -0.57 1.53 -12.56
N ARG A 40 0.22 2.42 -11.93
CA ARG A 40 1.24 3.20 -12.65
C ARG A 40 2.24 2.27 -13.34
N PRO A 41 2.73 2.64 -14.53
CA PRO A 41 3.79 1.90 -15.19
C PRO A 41 5.05 1.86 -14.31
N LEU A 42 5.77 0.76 -14.37
CA LEU A 42 7.02 0.52 -13.67
C LEU A 42 8.17 0.40 -14.67
N ASP A 43 9.37 0.69 -14.22
CA ASP A 43 10.58 0.51 -15.01
C ASP A 43 10.80 -0.96 -15.38
N GLU A 44 11.50 -1.17 -16.50
CA GLU A 44 11.70 -2.50 -17.06
C GLU A 44 12.59 -3.39 -16.18
N VAL A 45 13.54 -2.81 -15.44
CA VAL A 45 14.54 -3.56 -14.67
C VAL A 45 14.62 -3.04 -13.24
N TRP A 46 14.47 -3.96 -12.28
CA TRP A 46 14.60 -3.69 -10.84
C TRP A 46 15.69 -4.59 -10.24
N PRO A 47 16.93 -4.08 -10.06
CA PRO A 47 18.04 -4.88 -9.56
C PRO A 47 17.75 -5.66 -8.28
N ILE A 48 17.01 -5.07 -7.35
CA ILE A 48 16.62 -5.70 -6.09
C ILE A 48 15.13 -5.46 -5.85
N VAL A 49 14.39 -6.51 -5.52
CA VAL A 49 12.99 -6.42 -5.07
C VAL A 49 12.86 -7.15 -3.73
N TYR A 50 12.33 -6.45 -2.74
CA TYR A 50 11.93 -7.01 -1.45
C TYR A 50 10.42 -7.30 -1.50
N LEU A 51 10.04 -8.52 -1.16
CA LEU A 51 8.65 -8.90 -0.92
C LEU A 51 8.52 -9.21 0.58
N ASP A 52 7.61 -8.51 1.24
CA ASP A 52 7.43 -8.58 2.69
C ASP A 52 5.96 -8.35 3.05
N ALA A 53 5.60 -8.61 4.30
CA ALA A 53 4.27 -8.40 4.83
C ALA A 53 4.32 -7.67 6.19
N ILE A 54 3.53 -6.60 6.31
CA ILE A 54 3.26 -5.98 7.61
C ILE A 54 1.92 -6.45 8.17
N ARG A 55 1.88 -6.73 9.48
CA ARG A 55 0.63 -7.08 10.18
C ARG A 55 0.01 -5.83 10.76
N VAL A 56 -1.20 -5.50 10.30
CA VAL A 56 -1.96 -4.34 10.77
C VAL A 56 -3.28 -4.77 11.39
N LYS A 57 -3.69 -4.08 12.45
CA LYS A 57 -5.01 -4.28 13.07
C LYS A 57 -6.06 -3.52 12.27
N VAL A 58 -7.01 -4.25 11.69
CA VAL A 58 -8.13 -3.67 10.94
C VAL A 58 -9.45 -4.03 11.59
N ARG A 59 -10.42 -3.11 11.53
CA ARG A 59 -11.79 -3.41 11.94
C ARG A 59 -12.55 -3.96 10.73
N GLN A 60 -12.96 -5.23 10.80
CA GLN A 60 -13.74 -5.93 9.79
C GLN A 60 -14.88 -6.68 10.50
N ASP A 61 -16.11 -6.59 9.98
CA ASP A 61 -17.30 -7.26 10.55
C ASP A 61 -17.49 -7.01 12.06
N ASN A 62 -17.30 -5.75 12.46
CA ASN A 62 -17.38 -5.28 13.85
C ASN A 62 -16.36 -5.93 14.83
N ARG A 63 -15.32 -6.58 14.32
CA ARG A 63 -14.22 -7.16 15.08
C ARG A 63 -12.88 -6.57 14.64
N VAL A 64 -11.92 -6.49 15.57
CA VAL A 64 -10.54 -6.10 15.24
C VAL A 64 -9.76 -7.37 14.96
N ILE A 65 -9.27 -7.51 13.73
CA ILE A 65 -8.47 -8.65 13.28
C ILE A 65 -7.08 -8.19 12.83
N ASN A 66 -6.09 -9.07 12.96
CA ASN A 66 -4.78 -8.85 12.36
C ASN A 66 -4.82 -9.27 10.89
N LYS A 67 -4.59 -8.33 9.97
CA LYS A 67 -4.52 -8.60 8.54
C LYS A 67 -3.09 -8.39 8.05
N ALA A 68 -2.63 -9.27 7.16
CA ALA A 68 -1.37 -9.08 6.45
C ALA A 68 -1.58 -8.10 5.30
N VAL A 69 -0.67 -7.14 5.18
CA VAL A 69 -0.56 -6.23 4.05
C VAL A 69 0.80 -6.50 3.42
N TYR A 70 0.77 -7.05 2.22
CA TYR A 70 1.95 -7.43 1.45
C TYR A 70 2.45 -6.24 0.64
N LEU A 71 3.77 -6.11 0.55
CA LEU A 71 4.46 -4.99 -0.04
C LEU A 71 5.52 -5.51 -1.00
N ALA A 72 5.65 -4.85 -2.14
CA ALA A 72 6.81 -4.99 -3.00
C ALA A 72 7.58 -3.68 -2.98
N VAL A 73 8.85 -3.72 -2.57
CA VAL A 73 9.75 -2.56 -2.56
C VAL A 73 10.91 -2.85 -3.50
N GLY A 74 11.05 -2.05 -4.54
CA GLY A 74 12.12 -2.15 -5.52
C GLY A 74 13.24 -1.17 -5.24
N VAL A 75 14.47 -1.54 -5.60
CA VAL A 75 15.60 -0.62 -5.78
C VAL A 75 15.78 -0.44 -7.28
N ASN A 76 15.67 0.78 -7.78
CA ASN A 76 15.84 1.08 -9.21
C ASN A 76 17.33 1.14 -9.60
N MET A 77 17.60 1.38 -10.89
CA MET A 77 18.98 1.45 -11.42
C MET A 77 19.80 2.61 -10.85
N ASP A 78 19.14 3.65 -10.34
CA ASP A 78 19.78 4.79 -9.65
C ASP A 78 20.05 4.51 -8.17
N GLY A 79 19.66 3.33 -7.67
CA GLY A 79 19.82 2.94 -6.26
C GLY A 79 18.74 3.49 -5.32
N LEU A 80 17.65 4.06 -5.86
CA LEU A 80 16.55 4.61 -5.07
C LEU A 80 15.51 3.54 -4.75
N LYS A 81 14.98 3.58 -3.53
CA LYS A 81 13.93 2.66 -3.08
C LYS A 81 12.55 3.19 -3.41
N GLU A 82 11.71 2.34 -3.98
CA GLU A 82 10.33 2.67 -4.32
C GLU A 82 9.36 1.55 -3.94
N VAL A 83 8.18 1.93 -3.46
CA VAL A 83 7.09 0.96 -3.24
C VAL A 83 6.41 0.68 -4.58
N LEU A 84 6.57 -0.54 -5.08
CA LEU A 84 6.03 -0.97 -6.37
C LEU A 84 4.54 -1.30 -6.26
N GLY A 85 4.10 -1.84 -5.13
CA GLY A 85 2.70 -2.13 -4.87
C GLY A 85 2.42 -2.57 -3.44
N ILE A 86 1.12 -2.57 -3.10
CA ILE A 86 0.59 -2.93 -1.79
C ILE A 86 -0.66 -3.78 -2.00
N TRP A 87 -0.72 -4.94 -1.37
CA TRP A 87 -1.83 -5.88 -1.51
C TRP A 87 -2.34 -6.37 -0.16
N THR A 88 -3.62 -6.70 -0.11
CA THR A 88 -4.20 -7.40 1.05
C THR A 88 -4.77 -8.72 0.57
N ALA A 89 -4.44 -9.82 1.26
CA ALA A 89 -5.02 -11.13 0.99
C ALA A 89 -5.52 -11.76 2.29
N GLU A 90 -6.53 -12.63 2.17
CA GLU A 90 -7.03 -13.42 3.31
C GLU A 90 -6.08 -14.57 3.67
N THR A 91 -5.44 -15.16 2.66
CA THR A 91 -4.48 -16.25 2.81
C THR A 91 -3.19 -15.96 2.07
N GLU A 92 -2.09 -16.35 2.68
CA GLU A 92 -0.77 -16.34 2.05
C GLU A 92 -0.57 -17.65 1.29
N GLY A 93 0.02 -17.59 0.09
CA GLY A 93 0.39 -18.78 -0.64
C GLY A 93 0.92 -18.49 -2.04
N ALA A 94 1.45 -19.53 -2.69
CA ALA A 94 2.11 -19.41 -3.99
C ALA A 94 1.25 -18.76 -5.08
N LYS A 95 -0.08 -18.99 -5.07
CA LYS A 95 -1.01 -18.37 -6.02
C LYS A 95 -1.10 -16.85 -5.85
N PHE A 96 -1.10 -16.38 -4.61
CA PHE A 96 -1.12 -14.95 -4.32
C PHE A 96 0.17 -14.28 -4.79
N TRP A 97 1.33 -14.85 -4.46
CA TRP A 97 2.61 -14.31 -4.91
C TRP A 97 2.77 -14.35 -6.44
N LEU A 98 2.26 -15.39 -7.10
CA LEU A 98 2.20 -15.42 -8.57
C LEU A 98 1.35 -14.27 -9.12
N GLN A 99 0.21 -13.96 -8.51
CA GLN A 99 -0.62 -12.82 -8.90
C GLN A 99 0.15 -11.50 -8.74
N VAL A 100 0.82 -11.29 -7.59
CA VAL A 100 1.63 -10.10 -7.33
C VAL A 100 2.71 -9.90 -8.40
N VAL A 101 3.51 -10.93 -8.67
CA VAL A 101 4.61 -10.82 -9.65
C VAL A 101 4.07 -10.69 -11.08
N THR A 102 2.93 -11.31 -11.39
CA THR A 102 2.24 -11.13 -12.69
C THR A 102 1.76 -9.69 -12.88
N GLU A 103 1.22 -9.07 -11.82
CA GLU A 103 0.80 -7.67 -11.86
C GLU A 103 2.00 -6.74 -12.09
N LEU A 104 3.12 -6.94 -11.38
CA LEU A 104 4.35 -6.19 -11.60
C LEU A 104 4.83 -6.31 -13.05
N LYS A 105 4.80 -7.51 -13.61
CA LYS A 105 5.13 -7.75 -15.02
C LYS A 105 4.21 -7.01 -15.98
N ASN A 106 2.90 -7.08 -15.75
CA ASN A 106 1.90 -6.39 -16.58
C ASN A 106 2.05 -4.87 -16.53
N ARG A 107 2.61 -4.33 -15.45
CA ARG A 107 2.91 -2.90 -15.27
C ARG A 107 4.24 -2.46 -15.89
N GLY A 108 5.05 -3.37 -16.43
CA GLY A 108 6.25 -3.03 -17.21
C GLY A 108 7.53 -3.74 -16.77
N VAL A 109 7.54 -4.38 -15.60
CA VAL A 109 8.74 -5.08 -15.10
C VAL A 109 9.08 -6.27 -16.00
N LYS A 110 10.28 -6.28 -16.56
CA LYS A 110 10.81 -7.34 -17.41
C LYS A 110 11.85 -8.20 -16.71
N ASP A 111 12.64 -7.63 -15.80
CA ASP A 111 13.71 -8.35 -15.13
C ASP A 111 13.94 -7.91 -13.67
N ILE A 112 14.31 -8.87 -12.84
CA ILE A 112 14.66 -8.70 -11.42
C ILE A 112 15.88 -9.57 -11.14
N PHE A 113 17.00 -8.96 -10.72
CA PHE A 113 18.24 -9.72 -10.50
C PHE A 113 18.24 -10.43 -9.15
N VAL A 114 17.73 -9.76 -8.11
CA VAL A 114 17.65 -10.30 -6.75
C VAL A 114 16.24 -10.08 -6.20
N ALA A 115 15.55 -11.17 -5.89
CA ALA A 115 14.32 -11.13 -5.10
C ALA A 115 14.63 -11.57 -3.66
N CYS A 116 14.42 -10.66 -2.71
CA CYS A 116 14.54 -10.93 -1.28
C CYS A 116 13.14 -11.19 -0.72
N VAL A 117 12.92 -12.40 -0.23
CA VAL A 117 11.66 -12.83 0.38
C VAL A 117 11.97 -13.43 1.75
N ASP A 118 11.08 -13.24 2.73
CA ASP A 118 11.09 -14.09 3.92
C ASP A 118 10.62 -15.50 3.54
N GLY A 119 11.01 -16.50 4.34
CA GLY A 119 10.71 -17.89 4.02
C GLY A 119 9.20 -18.11 3.93
N LEU A 120 8.72 -18.49 2.73
CA LEU A 120 7.35 -18.89 2.44
C LEU A 120 6.91 -20.14 3.21
#